data_AF-A0A7S2B2K8-F1
#
_entry.id   AF-A0A7S2B2K8-F1
#
_cell.length_a   1.000
_cell.length_b   1.000
_cell.length_c   1.000
_cell.angle_alpha   90.00
_cell.angle_beta   90.00
_cell.angle_gamma   90.00
#
_symmetry.space_group_name_H-M   'P 1'
#
loop_
_entity.id
_entity.type
_entity.pdbx_description
1 polymer ?
#
loop_
_entity_poly.entity_id
_entity_poly.type
_entity_poly.pdbx_seq_one_letter_code
_entity_poly.pdbx_strand_id
1 'polypeptide(L)'
;GPTIYKISDKDGNLDSQALIDEWGRRFIDELDYGLEARNGEAFAAAMRARTDELGQVVTAPAVVPNACTRRVLTTEWVDGCRLDESDADDVPRLCAVALSAYLCMLLDTNLLHVDPHPGNLLRTTDGRLCILDWGLVTDVTPQQSDAILQFIAH
;
A
#
# COMPACT_ATOMS: atom_id res chain seq x y z
N GLY A 1 -8.00 -14.94 3.08
CA GLY A 1 -6.56 -15.13 3.30
C GLY A 1 -5.95 -15.99 2.21
N PRO A 2 -4.71 -15.74 1.75
CA PRO A 2 -4.17 -16.45 0.60
C PRO A 2 -3.78 -17.88 1.00
N THR A 3 -4.11 -18.83 0.13
CA THR A 3 -3.83 -20.26 0.33
C THR A 3 -2.46 -20.57 -0.27
N ILE A 4 -1.38 -20.16 0.41
CA ILE A 4 0.00 -20.50 0.02
C ILE A 4 0.22 -22.03 0.09
N TYR A 5 -0.60 -22.74 0.88
CA TYR A 5 -0.53 -24.19 1.10
C TYR A 5 -1.08 -25.08 -0.04
N LYS A 6 -1.52 -24.52 -1.17
CA LYS A 6 -2.08 -25.30 -2.30
C LYS A 6 -1.21 -25.31 -3.56
N ILE A 7 0.05 -24.89 -3.46
CA ILE A 7 0.99 -24.90 -4.61
C ILE A 7 1.74 -26.24 -4.68
N SER A 8 1.55 -27.16 -3.73
CA SER A 8 1.99 -28.54 -3.86
C SER A 8 0.81 -29.48 -4.00
N ASP A 9 0.91 -30.46 -4.91
CA ASP A 9 0.07 -31.65 -4.82
C ASP A 9 0.37 -32.43 -3.52
N LYS A 10 -0.39 -33.50 -3.25
CA LYS A 10 -0.21 -34.32 -2.03
C LYS A 10 1.18 -34.97 -1.92
N ASP A 11 1.97 -34.95 -3.00
CA ASP A 11 3.28 -35.56 -3.13
C ASP A 11 4.43 -34.53 -3.13
N GLY A 12 4.12 -33.24 -2.95
CA GLY A 12 5.13 -32.18 -2.84
C GLY A 12 5.63 -31.63 -4.17
N ASN A 13 4.99 -31.97 -5.30
CA ASN A 13 5.33 -31.39 -6.59
C ASN A 13 4.71 -30.00 -6.76
N LEU A 14 5.51 -29.05 -7.25
CA LEU A 14 5.06 -27.72 -7.63
C LEU A 14 3.96 -27.83 -8.71
N ASP A 15 2.73 -27.45 -8.35
CA ASP A 15 1.64 -27.31 -9.30
C ASP A 15 1.87 -26.07 -10.16
N SER A 16 2.65 -26.27 -11.23
CA SER A 16 2.98 -25.23 -12.19
C SER A 16 1.75 -24.58 -12.84
N GLN A 17 0.61 -25.28 -12.95
CA GLN A 17 -0.61 -24.72 -13.51
C GLN A 17 -1.29 -23.79 -12.51
N ALA A 18 -1.44 -24.22 -11.25
CA ALA A 18 -1.94 -23.36 -10.18
C ALA A 18 -1.05 -22.12 -9.96
N LEU A 19 0.27 -22.28 -10.10
CA LEU A 19 1.21 -21.16 -10.05
C LEU A 19 0.99 -20.20 -11.23
N ILE A 20 0.89 -20.71 -12.46
CA ILE A 20 0.66 -19.90 -13.67
C ILE A 20 -0.69 -19.18 -13.61
N ASP A 21 -1.75 -19.83 -13.10
CA ASP A 21 -3.07 -19.23 -12.97
C ASP A 21 -3.09 -18.10 -11.92
N GLU A 22 -2.45 -18.29 -10.77
CA GLU A 22 -2.34 -17.23 -9.75
C GLU A 22 -1.47 -16.07 -10.25
N TRP A 23 -0.38 -16.34 -10.97
CA TRP A 23 0.45 -15.30 -11.59
C TRP A 23 -0.32 -14.56 -12.69
N GLY A 24 -1.01 -15.27 -13.58
CA GLY A 24 -1.81 -14.68 -14.65
C GLY A 24 -2.95 -13.82 -14.13
N ARG A 25 -3.62 -14.26 -13.06
CA ARG A 25 -4.66 -13.46 -12.39
C ARG A 25 -4.08 -12.20 -11.75
N ARG A 26 -2.98 -12.30 -11.00
CA ARG A 26 -2.32 -11.14 -10.39
C ARG A 26 -1.80 -10.14 -11.41
N PHE A 27 -1.22 -10.63 -12.51
CA PHE A 27 -0.75 -9.79 -13.61
C PHE A 27 -1.90 -9.03 -14.29
N ILE A 28 -3.10 -9.62 -14.39
CA ILE A 28 -4.28 -8.94 -14.92
C ILE A 28 -4.89 -7.96 -13.90
N ASP A 29 -4.86 -8.29 -12.61
CA ASP A 29 -5.30 -7.41 -11.53
C ASP A 29 -4.39 -6.15 -11.45
N GLU A 30 -3.09 -6.29 -11.73
CA GLU A 30 -2.11 -5.20 -11.85
C GLU A 30 -2.41 -4.24 -13.03
N LEU A 31 -3.31 -4.63 -13.96
CA LEU A 31 -3.69 -3.82 -15.12
C LEU A 31 -5.01 -3.03 -14.91
N ASP A 32 -5.59 -3.01 -13.71
CA ASP A 32 -6.73 -2.15 -13.38
C ASP A 32 -6.32 -0.96 -12.52
N TYR A 33 -5.89 0.11 -13.17
CA TYR A 33 -5.59 1.38 -12.50
C TYR A 33 -6.80 2.05 -11.85
N GLY A 34 -8.02 1.59 -12.16
CA GLY A 34 -9.20 1.99 -11.41
C GLY A 34 -9.18 1.46 -9.97
N LEU A 35 -8.59 0.29 -9.72
CA LEU A 35 -8.44 -0.26 -8.38
C LEU A 35 -7.40 0.54 -7.58
N GLU A 36 -6.24 0.81 -8.18
CA GLU A 36 -5.19 1.63 -7.59
C GLU A 36 -5.72 3.02 -7.18
N ALA A 37 -6.46 3.70 -8.07
CA ALA A 37 -7.11 4.97 -7.77
C ALA A 37 -8.00 4.91 -6.50
N ARG A 38 -8.87 3.89 -6.43
CA ARG A 38 -9.78 3.70 -5.29
C ARG A 38 -9.02 3.42 -4.00
N ASN A 39 -7.95 2.63 -4.06
CA ASN A 39 -7.12 2.32 -2.91
C ASN A 39 -6.46 3.57 -2.33
N GLY A 40 -5.84 4.40 -3.18
CA GLY A 40 -5.23 5.66 -2.77
C GLY A 40 -6.25 6.66 -2.20
N GLU A 41 -7.42 6.77 -2.83
CA GLU A 41 -8.52 7.62 -2.34
C GLU A 41 -9.05 7.15 -0.98
N ALA A 42 -9.26 5.84 -0.81
CA ALA A 42 -9.73 5.25 0.43
C ALA A 42 -8.73 5.48 1.57
N PHE A 43 -7.44 5.29 1.32
CA PHE A 43 -6.40 5.61 2.30
C PHE A 43 -6.39 7.10 2.65
N ALA A 44 -6.38 7.99 1.66
CA ALA A 44 -6.38 9.42 1.91
C ALA A 44 -7.61 9.88 2.71
N ALA A 45 -8.79 9.30 2.43
CA ALA A 45 -10.00 9.55 3.20
C ALA A 45 -9.88 9.05 4.65
N ALA A 46 -9.34 7.84 4.85
CA ALA A 46 -9.09 7.28 6.18
C ALA A 46 -8.14 8.16 7.00
N MET A 47 -7.03 8.61 6.41
CA MET A 47 -6.08 9.52 7.08
C MET A 47 -6.71 10.86 7.44
N ARG A 48 -7.48 11.48 6.53
CA ARG A 48 -8.19 12.75 6.79
C ARG A 48 -9.25 12.64 7.89
N ALA A 49 -9.84 11.46 8.08
CA ALA A 49 -10.82 11.23 9.14
C ALA A 49 -10.19 11.10 10.54
N ARG A 50 -8.87 10.91 10.63
CA ARG A 50 -8.17 10.85 11.91
C ARG A 50 -8.04 12.23 12.54
N THR A 51 -8.02 12.24 13.87
CA THR A 51 -7.82 13.46 14.68
C THR A 51 -6.47 13.52 15.38
N ASP A 52 -5.67 12.46 15.26
CA ASP A 52 -4.30 12.40 15.78
C ASP A 52 -3.28 12.99 14.80
N GLU A 53 -2.02 13.02 15.22
CA GLU A 53 -0.93 13.60 14.43
C GLU A 53 -0.75 12.88 13.09
N LEU A 54 -0.97 11.55 13.04
CA LEU A 54 -0.77 10.75 11.84
C LEU A 54 -1.61 11.27 10.66
N GLY A 55 -2.88 11.61 10.91
CA GLY A 55 -3.78 12.16 9.88
C GLY A 55 -3.33 13.47 9.25
N GLN A 56 -2.38 14.18 9.86
CA GLN A 56 -1.85 15.46 9.38
C GLN A 56 -0.52 15.29 8.64
N VAL A 57 0.19 14.17 8.84
CA VAL A 57 1.58 14.00 8.36
C VAL A 57 1.75 12.95 7.26
N VAL A 58 0.71 12.18 6.92
CA VAL A 58 0.75 11.22 5.79
C VAL A 58 -0.46 11.38 4.87
N THR A 59 -0.25 11.16 3.57
CA THR A 59 -1.30 11.29 2.55
C THR A 59 -1.02 10.45 1.30
N ALA A 60 -1.96 10.48 0.35
CA ALA A 60 -1.80 9.96 -1.01
C ALA A 60 -2.15 11.06 -2.03
N PRO A 61 -1.64 11.00 -3.27
CA PRO A 61 -2.00 11.94 -4.32
C PRO A 61 -3.51 11.92 -4.58
N ALA A 62 -4.11 13.09 -4.79
CA ALA A 62 -5.52 13.16 -5.16
C ALA A 62 -5.69 12.67 -6.61
N VAL A 63 -6.63 11.76 -6.85
CA VAL A 63 -6.94 11.28 -8.19
C VAL A 63 -7.65 12.39 -8.99
N VAL A 64 -7.39 12.47 -10.30
CA VAL A 64 -8.08 13.35 -11.24
C VAL A 64 -9.04 12.51 -12.09
N PRO A 65 -10.30 12.28 -11.65
CA PRO A 65 -11.12 11.19 -12.19
C PRO A 65 -11.43 11.33 -13.67
N ASN A 66 -11.60 12.57 -14.15
CA ASN A 66 -11.89 12.87 -15.55
C ASN A 66 -10.71 12.60 -16.51
N ALA A 67 -9.52 12.39 -15.97
CA ALA A 67 -8.30 12.05 -16.71
C ALA A 67 -7.86 10.59 -16.47
N CYS A 68 -8.69 9.78 -15.81
CA CYS A 68 -8.42 8.37 -15.56
C CYS A 68 -9.18 7.48 -16.53
N THR A 69 -8.57 6.35 -16.87
CA THR A 69 -9.19 5.22 -17.57
C THR A 69 -8.75 3.92 -16.92
N ARG A 70 -9.27 2.76 -17.37
CA ARG A 70 -8.80 1.46 -16.86
C ARG A 70 -7.29 1.25 -16.98
N ARG A 71 -6.64 1.93 -17.93
CA ARG A 71 -5.20 1.78 -18.24
C ARG A 71 -4.39 3.06 -18.07
N VAL A 72 -5.00 4.12 -17.55
CA VAL A 72 -4.31 5.38 -17.25
C VAL A 72 -4.78 5.89 -15.90
N LEU A 73 -3.88 6.00 -14.93
CA LEU A 73 -4.11 6.70 -13.67
C LEU A 73 -3.52 8.11 -13.79
N THR A 74 -4.34 9.12 -13.49
CA THR A 74 -3.88 10.51 -13.38
C THR A 74 -4.16 11.01 -11.97
N THR A 75 -3.16 11.59 -11.33
CA THR A 75 -3.25 12.20 -10.00
C THR A 75 -2.77 13.66 -10.06
N GLU A 76 -3.08 14.42 -9.02
CA GLU A 76 -2.46 15.72 -8.79
C GLU A 76 -0.95 15.55 -8.62
N TRP A 77 -0.20 16.46 -9.22
CA TRP A 77 1.24 16.50 -9.05
C TRP A 77 1.58 16.81 -7.59
N VAL A 78 2.48 16.03 -7.00
CA VAL A 78 2.96 16.25 -5.63
C VAL A 78 4.41 16.71 -5.70
N ASP A 79 4.66 17.95 -5.31
CA ASP A 79 6.01 18.49 -5.21
C ASP A 79 6.73 17.92 -3.99
N GLY A 80 7.92 17.38 -4.21
CA GLY A 80 8.70 16.74 -3.15
C GLY A 80 9.98 16.09 -3.64
N CYS A 81 10.61 15.34 -2.73
CA CYS A 81 11.80 14.54 -2.97
C CYS A 81 11.54 13.12 -2.46
N ARG A 82 12.00 12.10 -3.19
CA ARG A 82 11.84 10.71 -2.74
C ARG A 82 12.67 10.49 -1.48
N LEU A 83 12.12 9.71 -0.53
CA LEU A 83 12.80 9.48 0.75
C LEU A 83 14.16 8.80 0.59
N ASP A 84 14.34 7.94 -0.40
CA ASP A 84 15.61 7.25 -0.67
C ASP A 84 16.68 8.12 -1.35
N GLU A 85 16.27 9.28 -1.87
CA GLU A 85 17.16 10.25 -2.52
C GLU A 85 17.32 11.54 -1.69
N SER A 86 16.63 11.63 -0.55
CA SER A 86 16.59 12.82 0.29
C SER A 86 17.59 12.70 1.44
N ASP A 87 18.47 13.69 1.56
CA ASP A 87 19.39 13.85 2.71
C ASP A 87 18.82 14.77 3.81
N ALA A 88 17.52 15.10 3.76
CA ALA A 88 16.89 15.98 4.74
C ALA A 88 16.86 15.38 6.16
N ASP A 89 17.06 16.22 7.17
CA ASP A 89 17.15 15.81 8.58
C ASP A 89 15.89 15.13 9.13
N ASP A 90 14.72 15.34 8.51
CA ASP A 90 13.44 14.77 8.92
C ASP A 90 13.11 13.44 8.24
N VAL A 91 13.99 12.90 7.38
CA VAL A 91 13.82 11.57 6.76
C VAL A 91 13.63 10.46 7.82
N PRO A 92 14.42 10.38 8.90
CA PRO A 92 14.19 9.38 9.95
C PRO A 92 12.81 9.47 10.59
N ARG A 93 12.30 10.70 10.78
CA ARG A 93 10.93 10.93 11.28
C ARG A 93 9.90 10.43 10.26
N LEU A 94 10.10 10.69 8.97
CA LEU A 94 9.19 10.25 7.91
C LEU A 94 9.18 8.74 7.74
N CYS A 95 10.31 8.05 7.96
CA CYS A 95 10.34 6.59 8.04
C CYS A 95 9.48 6.05 9.19
N ALA A 96 9.53 6.71 10.36
CA ALA A 96 8.65 6.35 11.48
C ALA A 96 7.17 6.62 11.14
N VAL A 97 6.86 7.72 10.46
CA VAL A 97 5.51 8.03 9.95
C VAL A 97 5.03 6.95 8.98
N ALA A 98 5.90 6.50 8.06
CA ALA A 98 5.59 5.41 7.14
C ALA A 98 5.22 4.13 7.90
N LEU A 99 6.05 3.72 8.88
CA LEU A 99 5.76 2.55 9.71
C LEU A 99 4.41 2.71 10.44
N SER A 100 4.15 3.87 11.04
CA SER A 100 2.86 4.15 11.70
C SER A 100 1.67 4.09 10.74
N ALA A 101 1.83 4.58 9.50
CA ALA A 101 0.81 4.49 8.47
C ALA A 101 0.51 3.03 8.10
N TYR A 102 1.54 2.18 7.96
CA TYR A 102 1.37 0.76 7.64
C TYR A 102 0.72 -0.02 8.78
N LEU A 103 1.09 0.27 10.02
CA LEU A 103 0.42 -0.31 11.19
C LEU A 103 -1.06 0.15 11.26
N CYS A 104 -1.33 1.42 10.99
CA CYS A 104 -2.70 1.92 10.93
C CYS A 104 -3.51 1.21 9.83
N MET A 105 -2.95 1.01 8.65
CA MET A 105 -3.61 0.24 7.59
C MET A 105 -3.99 -1.16 8.09
N LEU A 106 -3.01 -1.86 8.66
CA LEU A 106 -3.15 -3.23 9.16
C LEU A 106 -4.21 -3.36 10.27
N LEU A 107 -4.29 -2.37 11.16
CA LEU A 107 -5.07 -2.45 12.41
C LEU A 107 -6.42 -1.75 12.34
N ASP A 108 -6.49 -0.63 11.63
CA ASP A 108 -7.66 0.25 11.66
C ASP A 108 -8.48 0.19 10.38
N THR A 109 -7.85 -0.11 9.22
CA THR A 109 -8.54 -0.03 7.92
C THR A 109 -8.80 -1.39 7.27
N ASN A 110 -8.30 -2.50 7.84
CA ASN A 110 -8.34 -3.84 7.24
C ASN A 110 -7.72 -3.92 5.84
N LEU A 111 -6.84 -2.97 5.50
CA LEU A 111 -6.12 -2.94 4.23
C LEU A 111 -4.63 -3.00 4.54
N LEU A 112 -3.83 -3.47 3.60
CA LEU A 112 -2.39 -3.39 3.75
C LEU A 112 -1.78 -3.10 2.39
N HIS A 113 -1.02 -2.01 2.31
CA HIS A 113 -0.08 -1.79 1.23
C HIS A 113 1.06 -2.82 1.37
N VAL A 114 1.25 -3.69 0.38
CA VAL A 114 2.23 -4.80 0.50
C VAL A 114 3.57 -4.52 -0.17
N ASP A 115 3.72 -3.37 -0.84
CA ASP A 115 4.99 -2.94 -1.44
C ASP A 115 5.55 -1.62 -0.86
N PRO A 116 6.18 -1.62 0.33
CA PRO A 116 6.78 -0.42 0.94
C PRO A 116 8.10 0.00 0.27
N HIS A 117 8.19 -0.08 -1.06
CA HIS A 117 9.40 0.32 -1.77
C HIS A 117 9.71 1.81 -1.50
N PRO A 118 10.94 2.17 -1.08
CA PRO A 118 11.29 3.56 -0.75
C PRO A 118 11.03 4.57 -1.88
N GLY A 119 11.11 4.12 -3.13
CA GLY A 119 10.81 4.96 -4.30
C GLY A 119 9.36 5.44 -4.41
N ASN A 120 8.42 4.78 -3.71
CA ASN A 120 7.01 5.17 -3.64
C ASN A 120 6.73 6.13 -2.47
N LEU A 121 7.74 6.44 -1.66
CA LEU A 121 7.63 7.33 -0.51
C LEU A 121 8.22 8.69 -0.83
N LEU A 122 7.36 9.69 -0.96
CA LEU A 122 7.74 11.05 -1.31
C LEU A 122 7.63 11.95 -0.07
N ARG A 123 8.72 12.64 0.26
CA ARG A 123 8.71 13.76 1.19
C ARG A 123 8.22 15.00 0.45
N THR A 124 7.05 15.50 0.83
CA THR A 124 6.48 16.71 0.23
C THR A 124 7.21 17.97 0.71
N THR A 125 7.08 19.07 -0.04
CA THR A 125 7.69 20.35 0.33
C THR A 125 7.19 20.93 1.66
N ASP A 126 5.95 20.57 2.06
CA ASP A 126 5.36 20.95 3.34
C ASP A 126 5.69 19.96 4.49
N GLY A 127 6.59 19.00 4.26
CA GLY A 127 7.12 18.11 5.31
C GLY A 127 6.23 16.92 5.67
N ARG A 128 5.26 16.58 4.82
CA ARG A 128 4.44 15.37 4.94
C ARG A 128 5.06 14.21 4.18
N LEU A 129 4.61 13.01 4.51
CA LEU A 129 4.83 11.80 3.72
C LEU A 129 3.69 11.65 2.72
N CYS A 130 4.02 11.48 1.45
CA CYS A 130 3.07 11.08 0.41
C CYS A 130 3.45 9.71 -0.12
N ILE A 131 2.52 8.75 -0.05
CA ILE A 131 2.69 7.41 -0.62
C ILE A 131 2.07 7.42 -2.01
N LEU A 132 2.88 7.16 -3.04
CA LEU A 132 2.53 7.40 -4.44
C LEU A 132 1.81 6.22 -5.11
N ASP A 133 2.34 5.02 -4.92
CA ASP A 133 1.84 3.78 -5.53
C ASP A 133 0.76 3.16 -4.63
N TRP A 134 -0.32 2.68 -5.23
CA TRP A 134 -1.41 1.97 -4.54
C TRP A 134 -1.86 0.72 -5.29
N GLY A 135 -1.04 0.23 -6.23
CA GLY A 135 -1.34 -0.91 -7.08
C GLY A 135 -1.33 -2.24 -6.32
N LEU A 136 -0.51 -2.33 -5.26
CA LEU A 136 -0.35 -3.52 -4.43
C LEU A 136 -0.94 -3.31 -3.02
N VAL A 137 -2.27 -3.38 -2.94
CA VAL A 137 -3.02 -3.36 -1.69
C VAL A 137 -3.83 -4.65 -1.55
N THR A 138 -3.80 -5.24 -0.36
CA THR A 138 -4.60 -6.43 -0.03
C THR A 138 -5.53 -6.16 1.14
N ASP A 139 -6.68 -6.81 1.13
CA ASP A 139 -7.51 -6.92 2.33
C ASP A 139 -6.82 -7.81 3.37
N VAL A 140 -6.92 -7.41 4.63
CA VAL A 140 -6.47 -8.18 5.78
C VAL A 140 -7.68 -8.50 6.64
N THR A 141 -7.98 -9.78 6.84
CA THR A 141 -9.07 -10.15 7.76
C THR A 141 -8.63 -9.91 9.21
N PRO A 142 -9.57 -9.69 10.16
CA PRO A 142 -9.23 -9.49 11.57
C PRO A 142 -8.34 -10.61 12.13
N GLN A 143 -8.61 -11.86 11.75
CA GLN A 143 -7.80 -13.01 12.17
C GLN A 143 -6.37 -12.96 11.63
N GLN A 144 -6.17 -12.43 10.42
CA GLN A 144 -4.83 -12.25 9.86
C GLN A 144 -4.10 -11.10 10.56
N SER A 145 -4.79 -10.00 10.87
CA SER A 145 -4.24 -8.88 11.63
C SER A 145 -3.81 -9.34 13.03
N ASP A 146 -4.67 -10.06 13.75
CA ASP A 146 -4.37 -10.64 15.06
C ASP A 146 -3.14 -11.58 15.02
N ALA A 147 -3.06 -12.43 14.00
CA ALA A 147 -1.93 -13.34 13.83
C ALA A 147 -0.60 -12.59 13.57
N ILE A 148 -0.63 -11.54 12.75
CA ILE A 148 0.54 -10.69 12.49
C ILE A 148 0.96 -9.95 13.77
N LEU A 149 0.00 -9.41 14.52
CA LEU A 149 0.28 -8.75 15.81
C LEU A 149 0.91 -9.70 16.83
N GLN A 150 0.37 -10.91 16.96
CA GLN A 150 0.93 -11.92 17.87
C GLN A 150 2.37 -12.29 17.49
N PHE A 151 2.67 -12.37 16.19
CA PHE A 151 4.02 -12.63 15.71
C PHE A 151 4.99 -11.47 16.01
N ILE A 152 4.57 -10.22 15.81
CA ILE A 152 5.42 -9.03 16.06
C ILE A 152 5.66 -8.81 17.57
N ALA A 153 4.70 -9.18 18.42
CA ALA A 153 4.77 -8.99 19.87
C ALA A 153 5.63 -10.04 20.61
N HIS A 154 6.21 -11.02 19.91
CA HIS A 154 7.15 -12.02 20.43
C HIS A 154 8.58 -11.71 20.00
#